data_AF-A6YG78-F1
#
_entry.id   AF-A6YG78-F1
#
_cell.length_a   1.000
_cell.length_b   1.000
_cell.length_c   1.000
_cell.angle_alpha   90.00
_cell.angle_beta   90.00
_cell.angle_gamma   90.00
#
_symmetry.space_group_name_H-M   'P 1'
#
loop_
_entity.id
_entity.type
_entity.pdbx_description
1 polymer ?
#
loop_
_entity_poly.entity_id
_entity_poly.type
_entity_poly.pdbx_seq_one_letter_code
_entity_poly.pdbx_strand_id
1 'polypeptide(L)'
;MAKRWSSEEIALLTELYNQNYTFAEIHKKAFQHRSLNSLILKREQLKLIRPKKIEINQSLHKGDMTFFYCWFAGFFLGDGSISKKTLKARIRLSSKSINLLIAIAKYFNFPLERVKTSPNGKVCYLNFSKSFVLKLQNDFALSEFKSFGVTTFPHFLETPYLKAFLLGVYYADGSARIQTKFRIQFLQSKLFLQDLLIWIQNQTNLFAHFSNENIHQIICKSENFDLYEINFSGRQGLTLLKWLAEPEIVKQIPAWEAKIKLPLAFEFDESKQPKKLISSKKSFLNSTKKVWTIEEIEKLKDLITNSTDLTDEKMGQILGRSAKSIRHKRTQLGLKINVMSRLKAKKPSWPYVLDEITLIEGYLTNTSVWDKNLLIEIKNQVNGLACNKQKNIIRSLESIRVYISNNFQHLKHNM
;
A
#
# COMPACT_ATOMS: atom_id res chain seq x y z
N MET A 1 54.96 1.52 -15.72
CA MET A 1 53.93 2.10 -14.82
C MET A 1 52.57 1.96 -15.49
N ALA A 2 51.56 1.41 -14.81
CA ALA A 2 50.22 1.32 -15.37
C ALA A 2 49.61 2.72 -15.49
N LYS A 3 49.17 3.11 -16.70
CA LYS A 3 48.52 4.40 -16.94
C LYS A 3 47.27 4.51 -16.04
N ARG A 4 47.15 5.59 -15.27
CA ARG A 4 46.00 5.81 -14.38
C ARG A 4 44.70 5.91 -15.20
N TRP A 5 43.58 5.44 -14.67
CA TRP A 5 42.26 5.58 -15.30
C TRP A 5 41.73 6.99 -15.07
N SER A 6 41.25 7.65 -16.13
CA SER A 6 40.56 8.94 -16.01
C SER A 6 39.10 8.74 -15.54
N SER A 7 38.48 9.82 -15.08
CA SER A 7 37.08 9.81 -14.65
C SER A 7 36.13 9.50 -15.82
N GLU A 8 36.45 10.03 -17.00
CA GLU A 8 35.70 9.82 -18.25
C GLU A 8 35.78 8.36 -18.70
N GLU A 9 36.98 7.77 -18.62
CA GLU A 9 37.17 6.34 -18.92
C GLU A 9 36.35 5.45 -17.96
N ILE A 10 36.28 5.80 -16.67
CA ILE A 10 35.49 5.05 -15.68
C ILE A 10 33.99 5.17 -15.97
N ALA A 11 33.51 6.38 -16.27
CA ALA A 11 32.11 6.62 -16.62
C ALA A 11 31.70 5.83 -17.87
N LEU A 12 32.52 5.90 -18.92
CA LEU A 12 32.26 5.20 -20.18
C LEU A 12 32.31 3.68 -20.04
N LEU A 13 33.26 3.14 -19.26
CA LEU A 13 33.31 1.71 -18.96
C LEU A 13 32.03 1.26 -18.24
N THR A 14 31.57 2.03 -17.26
CA THR A 14 30.36 1.74 -16.49
C THR A 14 29.13 1.77 -17.39
N GLU A 15 29.01 2.79 -18.23
CA GLU A 15 27.92 2.93 -19.19
C GLU A 15 27.86 1.75 -20.17
N LEU A 16 28.96 1.45 -20.86
CA LEU A 16 29.00 0.38 -21.85
C LEU A 16 28.80 -1.00 -21.20
N TYR A 17 29.30 -1.20 -19.98
CA TYR A 17 29.06 -2.44 -19.24
C TYR A 17 27.59 -2.61 -18.87
N ASN A 18 26.91 -1.54 -18.46
CA ASN A 18 25.47 -1.53 -18.17
C ASN A 18 24.62 -1.71 -19.42
N GLN A 19 25.11 -1.26 -20.59
CA GLN A 19 24.53 -1.54 -21.91
C GLN A 19 24.80 -2.98 -22.40
N ASN A 20 25.31 -3.86 -21.55
CA ASN A 20 25.49 -5.29 -21.79
C ASN A 20 26.56 -5.68 -22.84
N TYR A 21 27.45 -4.75 -23.23
CA TYR A 21 28.59 -5.11 -24.07
C TYR A 21 29.54 -6.10 -23.37
N THR A 22 30.17 -6.98 -24.15
CA THR A 22 31.27 -7.84 -23.71
C THR A 22 32.56 -7.05 -23.54
N PHE A 23 33.49 -7.54 -22.73
CA PHE A 23 34.79 -6.88 -22.59
C PHE A 23 35.53 -6.76 -23.93
N ALA A 24 35.38 -7.74 -24.82
CA ALA A 24 35.96 -7.68 -26.16
C ALA A 24 35.34 -6.54 -26.99
N GLU A 25 34.02 -6.38 -26.94
CA GLU A 25 33.32 -5.28 -27.62
C GLU A 25 33.67 -3.92 -27.01
N ILE A 26 33.68 -3.80 -25.69
CA ILE A 26 34.06 -2.57 -24.98
C ILE A 26 35.50 -2.17 -25.33
N HIS A 27 36.43 -3.13 -25.30
CA HIS A 27 37.83 -2.94 -25.69
C HIS A 27 37.93 -2.43 -27.12
N LYS A 28 37.28 -3.11 -28.06
CA LYS A 28 37.29 -2.74 -29.48
C LYS A 28 36.64 -1.37 -29.73
N LYS A 29 35.58 -1.02 -28.99
CA LYS A 29 34.78 0.18 -29.24
C LYS A 29 35.34 1.45 -28.61
N ALA A 30 35.88 1.35 -27.40
CA ALA A 30 36.18 2.53 -26.58
C ALA A 30 37.55 2.51 -25.88
N PHE A 31 38.21 1.35 -25.78
CA PHE A 31 39.42 1.20 -24.98
C PHE A 31 40.54 0.43 -25.71
N GLN A 32 40.72 0.69 -27.01
CA GLN A 32 41.75 0.01 -27.83
C GLN A 32 43.18 0.27 -27.32
N HIS A 33 43.39 1.38 -26.60
CA HIS A 33 44.65 1.75 -25.97
C HIS A 33 44.89 1.06 -24.62
N ARG A 34 43.92 0.33 -24.08
CA ARG A 34 44.02 -0.43 -22.83
C ARG A 34 44.07 -1.91 -23.17
N SER A 35 44.70 -2.74 -22.34
CA SER A 35 44.58 -4.20 -22.50
C SER A 35 43.24 -4.71 -21.96
N LEU A 36 42.75 -5.83 -22.51
CA LEU A 36 41.54 -6.51 -22.04
C LEU A 36 41.61 -6.84 -20.54
N ASN A 37 42.76 -7.31 -20.05
CA ASN A 37 42.96 -7.57 -18.62
C ASN A 37 42.84 -6.31 -17.75
N SER A 38 43.25 -5.15 -18.25
CA SER A 38 43.09 -3.89 -17.52
C SER A 38 41.61 -3.54 -17.31
N LEU A 39 40.76 -3.80 -18.30
CA LEU A 39 39.31 -3.61 -18.20
C LEU A 39 38.67 -4.56 -17.17
N ILE A 40 39.06 -5.84 -17.19
CA ILE A 40 38.55 -6.86 -16.25
C ILE A 40 38.89 -6.48 -14.81
N LEU A 41 40.18 -6.18 -14.55
CA LEU A 41 40.63 -5.75 -13.22
C LEU A 41 39.94 -4.46 -12.77
N LYS A 42 39.73 -3.51 -13.69
CA LYS A 42 39.06 -2.27 -13.35
C LYS A 42 37.60 -2.49 -12.99
N ARG A 43 36.90 -3.38 -13.71
CA ARG A 43 35.53 -3.79 -13.38
C ARG A 43 35.44 -4.41 -11.99
N GLU A 44 36.40 -5.26 -11.61
CA GLU A 44 36.44 -5.88 -10.28
C GLU A 44 36.65 -4.83 -9.18
N GLN A 45 37.57 -3.88 -9.40
CA GLN A 45 37.78 -2.75 -8.49
C GLN A 45 36.52 -1.89 -8.31
N LEU A 46 35.77 -1.66 -9.40
CA LEU A 46 34.53 -0.89 -9.39
C LEU A 46 33.32 -1.72 -8.90
N LYS A 47 33.49 -3.03 -8.68
CA LYS A 47 32.42 -3.97 -8.31
C LYS A 47 31.20 -3.92 -9.25
N LEU A 48 31.42 -3.74 -10.56
CA LEU A 48 30.30 -3.71 -11.50
C LEU A 48 29.69 -5.11 -11.63
N ILE A 49 28.43 -5.24 -11.25
CA ILE A 49 27.68 -6.49 -11.40
C ILE A 49 27.03 -6.46 -12.77
N ARG A 50 27.29 -7.48 -13.59
CA ARG A 50 26.67 -7.55 -14.91
C ARG A 50 25.16 -7.70 -14.71
N PRO A 51 24.31 -6.83 -15.28
CA PRO A 51 22.90 -7.13 -15.35
C PRO A 51 22.79 -8.48 -16.07
N LYS A 52 22.18 -9.47 -15.42
CA LYS A 52 22.10 -10.83 -15.93
C LYS A 52 21.40 -10.74 -17.29
N LYS A 53 22.13 -10.98 -18.39
CA LYS A 53 21.57 -11.00 -19.74
C LYS A 53 20.59 -12.17 -19.79
N ILE A 54 19.32 -11.86 -19.55
CA ILE A 54 18.23 -12.79 -19.82
C ILE A 54 18.12 -12.75 -21.33
N GLU A 55 18.57 -13.80 -21.98
CA GLU A 55 18.28 -14.01 -23.40
C GLU A 55 16.77 -14.20 -23.50
N ILE A 56 16.07 -13.09 -23.77
CA ILE A 56 14.65 -13.09 -24.04
C ILE A 56 14.50 -13.83 -25.35
N ASN A 57 14.02 -15.06 -25.27
CA ASN A 57 13.82 -15.91 -26.43
C ASN A 57 12.63 -15.35 -27.22
N GLN A 58 12.92 -14.42 -28.15
CA GLN A 58 11.92 -13.71 -28.98
C GLN A 58 11.05 -14.67 -29.82
N SER A 59 11.44 -15.94 -29.96
CA SER A 59 10.64 -16.98 -30.62
C SER A 59 9.40 -17.43 -29.82
N LEU A 60 9.28 -17.06 -28.53
CA LEU A 60 8.18 -17.47 -27.64
C LEU A 60 6.85 -16.72 -27.87
N HIS A 61 6.82 -15.69 -28.73
CA HIS A 61 5.66 -14.80 -28.85
C HIS A 61 4.48 -15.31 -29.67
N LYS A 62 4.48 -16.54 -30.20
CA LYS A 62 3.41 -17.00 -31.09
C LYS A 62 2.52 -18.14 -30.58
N GLY A 63 2.66 -18.58 -29.34
CA GLY A 63 1.72 -19.56 -28.76
C GLY A 63 1.50 -19.36 -27.27
N ASP A 64 0.28 -18.95 -26.89
CA ASP A 64 -0.33 -19.10 -25.55
C ASP A 64 -0.17 -17.95 -24.52
N MET A 65 0.28 -16.75 -24.88
CA MET A 65 0.17 -15.60 -23.97
C MET A 65 -1.27 -15.09 -23.91
N THR A 66 -2.07 -15.64 -23.00
CA THR A 66 -3.44 -15.18 -22.72
C THR A 66 -3.47 -14.30 -21.47
N PHE A 67 -4.51 -13.47 -21.31
CA PHE A 67 -4.70 -12.71 -20.07
C PHE A 67 -4.77 -13.60 -18.84
N PHE A 68 -5.38 -14.78 -18.97
CA PHE A 68 -5.43 -15.73 -17.88
C PHE A 68 -4.04 -16.26 -17.52
N TYR A 69 -3.17 -16.54 -18.50
CA TYR A 69 -1.81 -17.00 -18.22
C TYR A 69 -0.98 -15.91 -17.53
N CYS A 70 -1.10 -14.65 -17.97
CA CYS A 70 -0.48 -13.50 -17.32
C CYS A 70 -0.99 -13.31 -15.89
N TRP A 71 -2.32 -13.34 -15.70
CA TRP A 71 -2.95 -13.29 -14.38
C TRP A 71 -2.46 -14.43 -13.48
N PHE A 72 -2.40 -15.65 -14.01
CA PHE A 72 -1.92 -16.80 -13.27
C PHE A 72 -0.45 -16.65 -12.86
N ALA A 73 0.41 -16.13 -13.72
CA ALA A 73 1.81 -15.90 -13.37
C ALA A 73 1.97 -14.87 -12.25
N GLY A 74 1.17 -13.80 -12.26
CA GLY A 74 1.13 -12.84 -11.16
C GLY A 74 0.57 -13.44 -9.87
N PHE A 75 -0.49 -14.25 -9.97
CA PHE A 75 -1.05 -14.99 -8.84
C PHE A 75 -0.03 -15.99 -8.26
N PHE A 76 0.72 -16.67 -9.13
CA PHE A 76 1.80 -17.57 -8.75
C PHE A 76 2.97 -16.82 -8.10
N LEU A 77 3.29 -15.59 -8.54
CA LEU A 77 4.30 -14.77 -7.87
C LEU A 77 3.94 -14.53 -6.40
N GLY A 78 2.66 -14.29 -6.10
CA GLY A 78 2.20 -14.06 -4.73
C GLY A 78 2.07 -15.35 -3.91
N ASP A 79 1.29 -16.32 -4.36
CA ASP A 79 0.94 -17.53 -3.57
C ASP A 79 1.70 -18.81 -3.98
N GLY A 80 2.47 -18.75 -5.06
CA GLY A 80 3.27 -19.86 -5.55
C GLY A 80 4.60 -20.03 -4.83
N SER A 81 5.23 -21.16 -5.07
CA SER A 81 6.57 -21.49 -4.57
C SER A 81 7.26 -22.43 -5.54
N ILE A 82 8.57 -22.25 -5.73
CA ILE A 82 9.41 -23.13 -6.56
C ILE A 82 10.50 -23.74 -5.68
N SER A 83 10.60 -25.07 -5.69
CA SER A 83 11.64 -25.79 -4.96
C SER A 83 12.96 -25.78 -5.73
N LYS A 84 14.01 -25.21 -5.14
CA LYS A 84 15.37 -25.22 -5.70
C LYS A 84 15.86 -26.61 -6.09
N LYS A 85 15.67 -27.58 -5.19
CA LYS A 85 16.22 -28.93 -5.32
C LYS A 85 15.51 -29.75 -6.41
N THR A 86 14.20 -29.58 -6.53
CA THR A 86 13.38 -30.47 -7.37
C THR A 86 12.86 -29.80 -8.62
N LEU A 87 12.96 -28.46 -8.70
CA LEU A 87 12.29 -27.62 -9.71
C LEU A 87 10.80 -27.94 -9.84
N LYS A 88 10.19 -28.38 -8.73
CA LYS A 88 8.74 -28.52 -8.62
C LYS A 88 8.16 -27.23 -8.08
N ALA A 89 7.06 -26.81 -8.66
CA ALA A 89 6.29 -25.68 -8.17
C ALA A 89 5.02 -26.14 -7.47
N ARG A 90 4.55 -25.30 -6.55
CA ARG A 90 3.29 -25.49 -5.84
C ARG A 90 2.64 -24.16 -5.54
N ILE A 91 1.33 -24.08 -5.73
CA ILE A 91 0.48 -23.07 -5.09
C ILE A 91 -0.15 -23.70 -3.85
N ARG A 92 -0.17 -22.97 -2.72
CA ARG A 92 -0.74 -23.43 -1.45
C ARG A 92 -1.75 -22.41 -0.93
N LEU A 93 -3.03 -22.77 -0.88
CA LEU A 93 -4.11 -21.88 -0.44
C LEU A 93 -4.87 -22.46 0.76
N SER A 94 -5.75 -21.67 1.37
CA SER A 94 -6.74 -22.19 2.33
C SER A 94 -7.67 -23.19 1.63
N SER A 95 -8.21 -24.18 2.35
CA SER A 95 -9.15 -25.14 1.76
C SER A 95 -10.43 -24.51 1.21
N LYS A 96 -10.77 -23.28 1.63
CA LYS A 96 -11.91 -22.51 1.07
C LYS A 96 -11.70 -22.15 -0.40
N SER A 97 -10.45 -22.17 -0.88
CA SER A 97 -10.05 -21.78 -2.24
C SER A 97 -9.76 -22.99 -3.14
N ILE A 98 -10.24 -24.19 -2.79
CA ILE A 98 -9.99 -25.39 -3.58
C ILE A 98 -10.57 -25.31 -5.00
N ASN A 99 -11.74 -24.67 -5.15
CA ASN A 99 -12.39 -24.50 -6.45
C ASN A 99 -11.54 -23.66 -7.40
N LEU A 100 -10.83 -22.65 -6.88
CA LEU A 100 -9.85 -21.87 -7.64
C LEU A 100 -8.74 -22.77 -8.19
N LEU A 101 -8.18 -23.66 -7.36
CA LEU A 101 -7.13 -24.59 -7.81
C LEU A 101 -7.63 -25.60 -8.84
N ILE A 102 -8.86 -26.12 -8.68
CA ILE A 102 -9.49 -27.00 -9.67
C ILE A 102 -9.65 -26.29 -11.00
N ALA A 103 -10.07 -25.03 -10.97
CA ALA A 103 -10.31 -24.27 -12.19
C ALA A 103 -9.00 -23.89 -12.90
N ILE A 104 -7.95 -23.53 -12.16
CA ILE A 104 -6.58 -23.40 -12.70
C ILE A 104 -6.13 -24.71 -13.34
N ALA A 105 -6.33 -25.85 -12.66
CA ALA A 105 -5.94 -27.15 -13.20
C ALA A 105 -6.67 -27.46 -14.51
N LYS A 106 -7.98 -27.22 -14.58
CA LYS A 106 -8.78 -27.39 -15.81
C LYS A 106 -8.28 -26.50 -16.95
N TYR A 107 -8.01 -25.22 -16.68
CA TYR A 107 -7.54 -24.28 -17.70
C TYR A 107 -6.25 -24.75 -18.37
N PHE A 108 -5.27 -25.20 -17.58
CA PHE A 108 -3.99 -25.70 -18.10
C PHE A 108 -4.02 -27.19 -18.47
N ASN A 109 -5.21 -27.81 -18.49
CA ASN A 109 -5.40 -29.23 -18.75
C ASN A 109 -4.50 -30.15 -17.88
N PHE A 110 -4.38 -29.80 -16.59
CA PHE A 110 -3.67 -30.61 -15.61
C PHE A 110 -4.59 -31.68 -15.01
N PRO A 111 -4.06 -32.89 -14.72
CA PRO A 111 -4.79 -33.92 -14.00
C PRO A 111 -5.28 -33.41 -12.63
N LEU A 112 -6.55 -33.64 -12.31
CA LEU A 112 -7.17 -33.13 -11.07
C LEU A 112 -6.56 -33.75 -9.81
N GLU A 113 -5.92 -34.92 -9.92
CA GLU A 113 -5.17 -35.59 -8.84
C GLU A 113 -3.97 -34.75 -8.35
N ARG A 114 -3.57 -33.73 -9.12
CA ARG A 114 -2.56 -32.75 -8.71
C ARG A 114 -3.10 -31.72 -7.72
N VAL A 115 -4.42 -31.56 -7.63
CA VAL A 115 -5.11 -30.77 -6.61
C VAL A 115 -5.32 -31.67 -5.41
N LYS A 116 -4.70 -31.32 -4.28
CA LYS A 116 -4.76 -32.12 -3.05
C LYS A 116 -5.11 -31.24 -1.87
N THR A 117 -5.71 -31.86 -0.86
CA THR A 117 -5.90 -31.26 0.46
C THR A 117 -4.80 -31.76 1.41
N SER A 118 -4.46 -30.95 2.40
CA SER A 118 -3.62 -31.40 3.51
C SER A 118 -4.37 -32.44 4.35
N PRO A 119 -3.68 -33.31 5.11
CA PRO A 119 -4.33 -34.32 5.96
C PRO A 119 -5.35 -33.74 6.94
N ASN A 120 -5.14 -32.50 7.41
CA ASN A 120 -6.04 -31.80 8.32
C ASN A 120 -7.18 -31.02 7.62
N GLY A 121 -7.29 -31.08 6.28
CA GLY A 121 -8.33 -30.40 5.50
C GLY A 121 -8.30 -28.86 5.52
N LYS A 122 -7.28 -28.22 6.13
CA LYS A 122 -7.21 -26.75 6.27
C LYS A 122 -6.58 -26.05 5.07
N VAL A 123 -5.81 -26.79 4.27
CA VAL A 123 -5.01 -26.26 3.16
C VAL A 123 -5.27 -27.10 1.93
N CYS A 124 -5.29 -26.46 0.76
CA CYS A 124 -5.25 -27.15 -0.52
C CYS A 124 -4.00 -26.72 -1.30
N TYR A 125 -3.54 -27.57 -2.20
CA TYR A 125 -2.37 -27.28 -3.02
C TYR A 125 -2.48 -27.89 -4.42
N LEU A 126 -1.93 -27.17 -5.41
CA LEU A 126 -1.79 -27.61 -6.79
C LEU A 126 -0.31 -27.73 -7.11
N ASN A 127 0.13 -28.90 -7.54
CA ASN A 127 1.53 -29.14 -7.92
C ASN A 127 1.72 -29.06 -9.44
N PHE A 128 2.83 -28.49 -9.87
CA PHE A 128 3.16 -28.35 -11.29
C PHE A 128 4.37 -29.21 -11.69
N SER A 129 4.42 -29.61 -12.97
CA SER A 129 5.56 -30.34 -13.53
C SER A 129 6.76 -29.41 -13.72
N LYS A 130 7.96 -30.00 -13.75
CA LYS A 130 9.21 -29.27 -14.05
C LYS A 130 9.14 -28.50 -15.36
N SER A 131 8.53 -29.09 -16.40
CA SER A 131 8.36 -28.43 -17.71
C SER A 131 7.56 -27.13 -17.61
N PHE A 132 6.48 -27.12 -16.83
CA PHE A 132 5.66 -25.92 -16.63
C PHE A 132 6.39 -24.86 -15.80
N VAL A 133 7.20 -25.27 -14.82
CA VAL A 133 8.06 -24.34 -14.06
C VAL A 133 9.09 -23.67 -14.96
N LEU A 134 9.74 -24.44 -15.84
CA LEU A 134 10.69 -23.88 -16.81
C LEU A 134 9.98 -22.91 -17.77
N LYS A 135 8.74 -23.22 -18.18
CA LYS A 135 7.92 -22.30 -18.98
C LYS A 135 7.68 -20.97 -18.23
N LEU A 136 7.20 -21.02 -16.98
CA LEU A 136 7.03 -19.82 -16.15
C LEU A 136 8.33 -19.04 -15.92
N GLN A 137 9.44 -19.73 -15.74
CA GLN A 137 10.77 -19.13 -15.59
C GLN A 137 11.21 -18.41 -16.86
N ASN A 138 10.97 -19.00 -18.02
CA ASN A 138 11.35 -18.41 -19.30
C ASN A 138 10.44 -17.22 -19.66
N ASP A 139 9.14 -17.38 -19.44
CA ASP A 139 8.13 -16.40 -19.86
C ASP A 139 8.05 -15.18 -18.91
N PHE A 140 8.35 -15.38 -17.61
CA PHE A 140 8.16 -14.35 -16.57
C PHE A 140 9.37 -14.15 -15.64
N ALA A 141 10.50 -14.84 -15.86
CA ALA A 141 11.67 -14.86 -14.94
C ALA A 141 11.33 -15.20 -13.47
N LEU A 142 10.26 -15.98 -13.24
CA LEU A 142 9.84 -16.35 -11.88
C LEU A 142 10.86 -17.26 -11.23
N SER A 143 11.51 -16.79 -10.16
CA SER A 143 12.54 -17.58 -9.45
C SER A 143 12.03 -18.20 -8.15
N GLU A 144 12.88 -19.02 -7.53
CA GLU A 144 12.68 -19.64 -6.21
C GLU A 144 12.39 -18.64 -5.08
N PHE A 145 12.82 -17.38 -5.21
CA PHE A 145 12.63 -16.33 -4.20
C PHE A 145 11.45 -15.42 -4.49
N LYS A 146 10.53 -15.81 -5.39
CA LYS A 146 9.48 -14.90 -5.88
C LYS A 146 10.08 -13.58 -6.37
N SER A 147 11.29 -13.61 -6.90
CA SER A 147 11.89 -12.42 -7.50
C SER A 147 11.31 -12.27 -8.90
N PHE A 148 10.77 -11.11 -9.17
CA PHE A 148 10.39 -10.69 -10.51
C PHE A 148 11.08 -9.35 -10.76
N GLY A 149 11.91 -9.28 -11.80
CA GLY A 149 12.53 -8.02 -12.23
C GLY A 149 11.70 -7.43 -13.37
N VAL A 150 10.95 -6.37 -13.14
CA VAL A 150 10.09 -5.78 -14.20
C VAL A 150 10.97 -5.24 -15.33
N THR A 151 12.18 -4.78 -15.00
CA THR A 151 13.20 -4.31 -15.96
C THR A 151 13.66 -5.38 -16.94
N THR A 152 13.37 -6.66 -16.66
CA THR A 152 13.81 -7.78 -17.50
C THR A 152 12.87 -8.11 -18.66
N PHE A 153 11.69 -7.49 -18.75
CA PHE A 153 10.74 -7.74 -19.84
C PHE A 153 10.10 -6.47 -20.42
N PRO A 154 10.80 -5.74 -21.31
CA PRO A 154 10.26 -4.55 -21.96
C PRO A 154 9.06 -4.83 -22.90
N HIS A 155 8.85 -6.07 -23.34
CA HIS A 155 7.70 -6.44 -24.18
C HIS A 155 6.42 -6.76 -23.38
N PHE A 156 6.53 -6.99 -22.07
CA PHE A 156 5.37 -7.13 -21.18
C PHE A 156 4.65 -5.79 -20.95
N LEU A 157 5.26 -4.68 -21.39
CA LEU A 157 4.81 -3.32 -21.14
C LEU A 157 3.67 -2.88 -22.07
N GLU A 158 3.27 -3.71 -23.05
CA GLU A 158 1.99 -3.51 -23.72
C GLU A 158 0.86 -3.74 -22.71
N THR A 159 0.04 -2.70 -22.56
CA THR A 159 -0.68 -2.33 -21.33
C THR A 159 -1.69 -3.34 -20.76
N PRO A 160 -2.31 -4.29 -21.48
CA PRO A 160 -3.34 -5.14 -20.88
C PRO A 160 -2.82 -6.45 -20.27
N TYR A 161 -1.71 -7.04 -20.76
CA TYR A 161 -1.15 -8.27 -20.17
C TYR A 161 -0.51 -8.03 -18.81
N LEU A 162 0.19 -6.91 -18.65
CA LEU A 162 0.73 -6.55 -17.36
C LEU A 162 -0.37 -6.20 -16.35
N LYS A 163 -1.44 -5.52 -16.77
CA LYS A 163 -2.62 -5.32 -15.92
C LYS A 163 -3.18 -6.65 -15.42
N ALA A 164 -3.31 -7.65 -16.29
CA ALA A 164 -3.72 -8.99 -15.89
C ALA A 164 -2.75 -9.61 -14.88
N PHE A 165 -1.44 -9.52 -15.13
CA PHE A 165 -0.41 -9.98 -14.19
C PHE A 165 -0.49 -9.29 -12.83
N LEU A 166 -0.57 -7.95 -12.78
CA LEU A 166 -0.70 -7.20 -11.54
C LEU A 166 -2.01 -7.48 -10.81
N LEU A 167 -3.09 -7.73 -11.54
CA LEU A 167 -4.33 -8.20 -10.96
C LEU A 167 -4.14 -9.59 -10.32
N GLY A 168 -3.37 -10.48 -10.94
CA GLY A 168 -2.95 -11.75 -10.35
C GLY A 168 -2.20 -11.57 -9.03
N VAL A 169 -1.19 -10.69 -9.01
CA VAL A 169 -0.43 -10.36 -7.79
C VAL A 169 -1.36 -9.81 -6.71
N TYR A 170 -2.27 -8.92 -7.08
CA TYR A 170 -3.28 -8.36 -6.17
C TYR A 170 -4.21 -9.44 -5.61
N TYR A 171 -4.56 -10.47 -6.38
CA TYR A 171 -5.41 -11.55 -5.90
C TYR A 171 -4.72 -12.46 -4.88
N ALA A 172 -3.41 -12.65 -5.01
CA ALA A 172 -2.64 -13.47 -4.09
C ALA A 172 -2.27 -12.70 -2.80
N ASP A 173 -1.56 -11.59 -2.95
CA ASP A 173 -0.96 -10.84 -1.84
C ASP A 173 -1.57 -9.45 -1.62
N GLY A 174 -2.51 -9.05 -2.48
CA GLY A 174 -3.15 -7.76 -2.38
C GLY A 174 -4.23 -7.71 -1.30
N SER A 175 -4.49 -6.52 -0.79
CA SER A 175 -5.70 -6.30 0.02
C SER A 175 -6.33 -4.95 -0.24
N ALA A 176 -7.66 -4.92 -0.29
CA ALA A 176 -8.44 -3.68 -0.22
C ALA A 176 -9.08 -3.55 1.16
N ARG A 177 -8.92 -2.39 1.79
CA ARG A 177 -9.49 -2.12 3.12
C ARG A 177 -10.19 -0.77 3.13
N ILE A 178 -11.41 -0.74 3.62
CA ILE A 178 -12.13 0.50 3.96
C ILE A 178 -12.02 0.66 5.48
N GLN A 179 -11.06 1.47 5.93
CA GLN A 179 -10.96 1.88 7.32
C GLN A 179 -11.39 3.35 7.44
N THR A 180 -10.43 4.25 7.67
CA THR A 180 -10.65 5.71 7.57
C THR A 180 -10.52 6.22 6.13
N LYS A 181 -9.80 5.48 5.29
CA LYS A 181 -9.64 5.71 3.84
C LYS A 181 -9.67 4.35 3.14
N PHE A 182 -10.11 4.33 1.89
CA PHE A 182 -9.89 3.19 1.01
C PHE A 182 -8.37 2.99 0.83
N ARG A 183 -7.89 1.76 0.96
CA ARG A 183 -6.47 1.42 0.79
C ARG A 183 -6.32 0.17 -0.05
N ILE A 184 -5.44 0.21 -1.04
CA ILE A 184 -4.88 -0.96 -1.72
C ILE A 184 -3.48 -1.18 -1.21
N GLN A 185 -3.19 -2.43 -0.89
CA GLN A 185 -1.91 -2.88 -0.39
C GLN A 185 -1.35 -3.96 -1.32
N PHE A 186 -0.04 -3.95 -1.57
CA PHE A 186 0.71 -5.09 -2.10
C PHE A 186 1.81 -5.49 -1.12
N LEU A 187 2.04 -6.78 -0.97
CA LEU A 187 3.04 -7.36 -0.07
C LEU A 187 4.04 -8.19 -0.85
N GLN A 188 5.24 -7.65 -1.10
CA GLN A 188 6.24 -8.29 -1.97
C GLN A 188 7.67 -7.87 -1.59
N SER A 189 8.67 -8.36 -2.33
CA SER A 189 10.07 -7.91 -2.19
C SER A 189 10.24 -6.41 -2.52
N LYS A 190 11.25 -5.76 -1.93
CA LYS A 190 11.53 -4.34 -2.17
C LYS A 190 11.74 -4.03 -3.64
N LEU A 191 12.57 -4.82 -4.30
CA LEU A 191 12.94 -4.65 -5.70
C LEU A 191 11.70 -4.73 -6.58
N PHE A 192 10.83 -5.73 -6.35
CA PHE A 192 9.58 -5.83 -7.09
C PHE A 192 8.68 -4.60 -6.90
N LEU A 193 8.52 -4.13 -5.66
CA LEU A 193 7.67 -2.96 -5.39
C LEU A 193 8.24 -1.65 -5.96
N GLN A 194 9.56 -1.51 -5.98
CA GLN A 194 10.24 -0.36 -6.61
C GLN A 194 10.05 -0.38 -8.12
N ASP A 195 10.29 -1.53 -8.74
CA ASP A 195 10.08 -1.74 -10.16
C ASP A 195 8.62 -1.51 -10.56
N LEU A 196 7.68 -2.01 -9.75
CA LEU A 196 6.24 -1.78 -9.91
C LEU A 196 5.90 -0.29 -9.84
N LEU A 197 6.46 0.45 -8.89
CA LEU A 197 6.25 1.90 -8.74
C LEU A 197 6.73 2.67 -9.95
N ILE A 198 7.99 2.46 -10.36
CA ILE A 198 8.59 3.12 -11.52
C ILE A 198 7.73 2.85 -12.75
N TRP A 199 7.24 1.63 -12.89
CA TRP A 199 6.41 1.28 -14.02
C TRP A 199 5.03 1.96 -13.99
N ILE A 200 4.34 1.89 -12.85
CA ILE A 200 3.03 2.53 -12.64
C ILE A 200 3.14 4.04 -12.96
N GLN A 201 4.24 4.68 -12.54
CA GLN A 201 4.54 6.09 -12.85
C GLN A 201 4.70 6.33 -14.35
N ASN A 202 5.49 5.49 -15.03
CA ASN A 202 5.79 5.65 -16.45
C ASN A 202 4.56 5.43 -17.35
N GLN A 203 3.63 4.57 -16.95
CA GLN A 203 2.50 4.17 -17.80
C GLN A 203 1.21 4.88 -17.47
N THR A 204 1.08 5.31 -16.23
CA THR A 204 -0.10 6.03 -15.78
C THR A 204 0.38 7.32 -15.15
N ASN A 205 0.28 8.41 -15.92
CA ASN A 205 0.47 9.79 -15.43
C ASN A 205 -0.29 10.06 -14.10
N LEU A 206 -1.22 9.17 -13.74
CA LEU A 206 -1.93 9.02 -12.46
C LEU A 206 -1.04 9.03 -11.21
N PHE A 207 0.26 8.72 -11.30
CA PHE A 207 1.12 8.55 -10.12
C PHE A 207 2.46 9.29 -10.17
N ALA A 208 2.59 10.34 -10.99
CA ALA A 208 3.82 11.14 -11.11
C ALA A 208 4.39 11.66 -9.76
N HIS A 209 3.57 11.73 -8.71
CA HIS A 209 3.96 12.18 -7.38
C HIS A 209 4.36 11.06 -6.40
N PHE A 210 4.40 9.80 -6.83
CA PHE A 210 4.85 8.73 -5.93
C PHE A 210 6.37 8.80 -5.76
N SER A 211 6.84 8.93 -4.53
CA SER A 211 8.24 8.69 -4.18
C SER A 211 8.39 7.26 -3.66
N ASN A 212 9.62 6.74 -3.69
CA ASN A 212 9.99 5.47 -3.05
C ASN A 212 9.69 5.45 -1.53
N GLU A 213 9.38 6.59 -0.92
CA GLU A 213 9.04 6.74 0.50
C GLU A 213 7.69 6.07 0.86
N ASN A 214 6.87 5.75 -0.15
CA ASN A 214 5.62 5.01 0.03
C ASN A 214 5.82 3.49 0.18
N ILE A 215 7.04 3.00 0.01
CA ILE A 215 7.40 1.61 0.29
C ILE A 215 7.86 1.51 1.75
N HIS A 216 7.05 0.84 2.57
CA HIS A 216 7.34 0.61 3.97
C HIS A 216 7.83 -0.83 4.16
N GLN A 217 8.94 -1.01 4.85
CA GLN A 217 9.37 -2.34 5.28
C GLN A 217 8.41 -2.84 6.36
N ILE A 218 7.82 -4.01 6.16
CA ILE A 218 7.14 -4.75 7.22
C ILE A 218 8.18 -5.67 7.84
N ILE A 219 8.54 -5.40 9.08
CA ILE A 219 9.35 -6.33 9.87
C ILE A 219 8.48 -7.55 10.18
N CYS A 220 8.54 -8.56 9.31
CA CYS A 220 8.06 -9.90 9.63
C CYS A 220 9.14 -10.56 10.50
N LYS A 221 8.80 -10.85 11.76
CA LYS A 221 9.71 -11.52 12.71
C LYS A 221 9.99 -12.99 12.36
N SER A 222 9.50 -13.51 11.23
CA SER A 222 9.84 -14.85 10.76
C SER A 222 11.11 -14.77 9.92
N GLU A 223 12.13 -15.44 10.42
CA GLU A 223 13.50 -15.49 9.93
C GLU A 223 13.59 -15.66 8.40
N ASN A 224 14.46 -14.84 7.77
CA ASN A 224 15.07 -15.00 6.43
C ASN A 224 14.56 -14.18 5.24
N PHE A 225 13.56 -13.30 5.37
CA PHE A 225 13.24 -12.36 4.27
C PHE A 225 12.59 -11.06 4.75
N ASP A 226 13.00 -9.95 4.14
CA ASP A 226 12.35 -8.65 4.31
C ASP A 226 11.12 -8.56 3.42
N LEU A 227 9.95 -8.42 4.05
CA LEU A 227 8.70 -8.15 3.34
C LEU A 227 8.48 -6.65 3.28
N TYR A 228 8.10 -6.15 2.10
CA TYR A 228 7.78 -4.73 1.90
C TYR A 228 6.32 -4.56 1.55
N GLU A 229 5.81 -3.40 1.91
CA GLU A 229 4.44 -2.99 1.70
C GLU A 229 4.41 -1.69 0.93
N ILE A 230 3.58 -1.64 -0.10
CA ILE A 230 3.19 -0.37 -0.71
C ILE A 230 1.70 -0.14 -0.50
N ASN A 231 1.35 1.10 -0.14
CA ASN A 231 0.00 1.52 0.16
C ASN A 231 -0.48 2.61 -0.80
N PHE A 232 -1.59 2.36 -1.49
CA PHE A 232 -2.30 3.36 -2.28
C PHE A 232 -3.59 3.73 -1.55
N SER A 233 -3.74 4.99 -1.11
CA SER A 233 -4.87 5.41 -0.27
C SER A 233 -5.80 6.43 -0.93
N GLY A 234 -7.07 6.45 -0.50
CA GLY A 234 -8.07 7.38 -1.00
C GLY A 234 -8.30 7.23 -2.51
N ARG A 235 -8.26 8.37 -3.22
CA ARG A 235 -8.46 8.43 -4.68
C ARG A 235 -7.43 7.60 -5.45
N GLN A 236 -6.18 7.58 -4.99
CA GLN A 236 -5.10 6.82 -5.65
C GLN A 236 -5.39 5.31 -5.64
N GLY A 237 -5.79 4.78 -4.48
CA GLY A 237 -6.19 3.38 -4.38
C GLY A 237 -7.38 3.09 -5.29
N LEU A 238 -8.42 3.93 -5.28
CA LEU A 238 -9.60 3.72 -6.13
C LEU A 238 -9.24 3.75 -7.62
N THR A 239 -8.42 4.71 -8.04
CA THR A 239 -7.90 4.82 -9.42
C THR A 239 -7.13 3.58 -9.82
N LEU A 240 -6.22 3.10 -8.96
CA LEU A 240 -5.47 1.87 -9.21
C LEU A 240 -6.40 0.66 -9.31
N LEU A 241 -7.41 0.53 -8.44
CA LEU A 241 -8.38 -0.57 -8.53
C LEU A 241 -9.13 -0.55 -9.86
N LYS A 242 -9.65 0.62 -10.25
CA LYS A 242 -10.42 0.79 -11.49
C LYS A 242 -9.56 0.45 -12.71
N TRP A 243 -8.30 0.86 -12.69
CA TRP A 243 -7.34 0.58 -13.74
C TRP A 243 -6.97 -0.92 -13.83
N LEU A 244 -6.78 -1.59 -12.68
CA LEU A 244 -6.52 -3.04 -12.63
C LEU A 244 -7.76 -3.87 -13.03
N ALA A 245 -8.95 -3.35 -12.74
CA ALA A 245 -10.21 -4.04 -12.95
C ALA A 245 -10.90 -3.66 -14.27
N GLU A 246 -10.12 -3.29 -15.27
CA GLU A 246 -10.65 -2.95 -16.59
C GLU A 246 -11.50 -4.11 -17.15
N PRO A 247 -12.74 -3.87 -17.61
CA PRO A 247 -13.69 -4.93 -17.94
C PRO A 247 -13.18 -5.95 -18.95
N GLU A 248 -12.37 -5.52 -19.92
CA GLU A 248 -11.83 -6.39 -20.97
C GLU A 248 -10.92 -7.48 -20.40
N ILE A 249 -10.14 -7.14 -19.38
CA ILE A 249 -9.22 -8.07 -18.72
C ILE A 249 -10.01 -8.99 -17.79
N VAL A 250 -10.91 -8.40 -16.99
CA VAL A 250 -11.72 -9.16 -16.03
C VAL A 250 -12.63 -10.17 -16.71
N LYS A 251 -13.21 -9.85 -17.88
CA LYS A 251 -14.03 -10.79 -18.66
C LYS A 251 -13.26 -11.99 -19.18
N GLN A 252 -11.95 -11.83 -19.41
CA GLN A 252 -11.08 -12.88 -19.94
C GLN A 252 -10.39 -13.71 -18.85
N ILE A 253 -10.43 -13.22 -17.61
CA ILE A 253 -10.09 -14.02 -16.43
C ILE A 253 -11.37 -14.77 -16.05
N PRO A 254 -11.39 -16.09 -16.12
CA PRO A 254 -12.63 -16.83 -15.94
C PRO A 254 -13.29 -16.56 -14.58
N ALA A 255 -14.60 -16.30 -14.62
CA ALA A 255 -15.41 -15.75 -13.53
C ALA A 255 -15.77 -16.73 -12.39
N TRP A 256 -14.88 -17.65 -12.04
CA TRP A 256 -15.19 -18.88 -11.28
C TRP A 256 -15.71 -18.70 -9.86
N GLU A 257 -15.60 -17.50 -9.29
CA GLU A 257 -16.33 -17.17 -8.09
C GLU A 257 -16.96 -15.80 -8.27
N ALA A 258 -18.26 -15.78 -8.57
CA ALA A 258 -19.16 -14.64 -8.38
C ALA A 258 -19.24 -14.13 -6.91
N LYS A 259 -18.24 -14.46 -6.08
CA LYS A 259 -17.97 -13.91 -4.75
C LYS A 259 -16.60 -13.24 -4.64
N ILE A 260 -15.78 -13.23 -5.69
CA ILE A 260 -14.74 -12.22 -5.82
C ILE A 260 -15.44 -10.92 -6.17
N LYS A 261 -16.10 -10.34 -5.18
CA LYS A 261 -16.42 -8.93 -5.19
C LYS A 261 -15.07 -8.24 -5.12
N LEU A 262 -14.41 -8.06 -6.26
CA LEU A 262 -13.56 -6.89 -6.41
C LEU A 262 -14.41 -5.74 -5.84
N PRO A 263 -13.88 -4.89 -4.94
CA PRO A 263 -14.66 -3.84 -4.31
C PRO A 263 -15.30 -2.83 -5.31
N LEU A 264 -15.18 -3.06 -6.61
CA LEU A 264 -15.80 -2.31 -7.70
C LEU A 264 -17.31 -2.13 -7.56
N ALA A 265 -18.00 -3.07 -6.89
CA ALA A 265 -19.43 -2.94 -6.62
C ALA A 265 -19.76 -1.93 -5.50
N PHE A 266 -18.76 -1.33 -4.85
CA PHE A 266 -18.98 -0.08 -4.13
C PHE A 266 -19.04 1.04 -5.15
N GLU A 267 -20.26 1.39 -5.58
CA GLU A 267 -20.52 2.74 -6.11
C GLU A 267 -20.05 3.73 -5.04
N PHE A 268 -18.83 4.23 -5.22
CA PHE A 268 -18.28 5.28 -4.39
C PHE A 268 -18.98 6.57 -4.82
N ASP A 269 -20.14 6.81 -4.26
CA ASP A 269 -20.85 8.07 -4.40
C ASP A 269 -19.99 9.16 -3.73
N GLU A 270 -19.24 9.92 -4.53
CA GLU A 270 -18.36 11.00 -4.05
C GLU A 270 -19.13 12.05 -3.23
N SER A 271 -20.46 12.12 -3.40
CA SER A 271 -21.32 13.01 -2.60
C SER A 271 -21.56 12.49 -1.16
N LYS A 272 -21.30 11.20 -0.90
CA LYS A 272 -21.49 10.56 0.41
C LYS A 272 -20.14 10.31 1.09
N GLN A 273 -19.53 11.37 1.63
CA GLN A 273 -18.42 11.18 2.56
C GLN A 273 -18.87 10.32 3.76
N PRO A 274 -18.13 9.26 4.14
CA PRO A 274 -18.53 8.42 5.26
C PRO A 274 -18.42 9.21 6.57
N LYS A 275 -19.56 9.41 7.24
CA LYS A 275 -19.60 9.84 8.64
C LYS A 275 -18.80 8.83 9.47
N LYS A 276 -17.74 9.32 10.13
CA LYS A 276 -16.83 8.62 11.07
C LYS A 276 -17.28 7.21 11.50
N LEU A 277 -16.76 6.16 10.85
CA LEU A 277 -16.73 4.83 11.42
C LEU A 277 -15.58 4.73 12.42
N ILE A 278 -15.91 4.58 13.70
CA ILE A 278 -14.96 4.33 14.78
C ILE A 278 -14.57 2.85 14.72
N SER A 279 -13.37 2.57 14.18
CA SER A 279 -12.80 1.22 14.15
C SER A 279 -12.26 0.82 15.52
N SER A 280 -12.74 -0.32 16.05
CA SER A 280 -12.14 -0.99 17.21
C SER A 280 -11.15 -2.06 16.74
N LYS A 281 -9.86 -1.89 17.03
CA LYS A 281 -8.86 -2.97 16.93
C LYS A 281 -8.79 -3.71 18.27
N LYS A 282 -8.96 -5.04 18.22
CA LYS A 282 -8.70 -5.97 19.33
C LYS A 282 -7.22 -6.36 19.32
N SER A 283 -6.56 -6.27 20.47
CA SER A 283 -5.46 -7.16 20.84
C SER A 283 -6.06 -8.47 21.38
N PHE A 284 -5.52 -9.60 20.92
CA PHE A 284 -5.82 -10.93 21.43
C PHE A 284 -4.82 -11.22 22.56
N LEU A 285 -5.30 -11.19 23.80
CA LEU A 285 -4.72 -11.92 24.91
C LEU A 285 -5.89 -12.53 25.68
N ASN A 286 -5.81 -13.83 25.92
CA ASN A 286 -6.83 -14.65 26.53
C ASN A 286 -7.16 -14.16 27.95
N SER A 287 -8.30 -13.50 28.10
CA SER A 287 -9.08 -13.57 29.33
C SER A 287 -10.45 -14.13 28.93
N THR A 288 -10.90 -15.16 29.63
CA THR A 288 -12.24 -15.73 29.51
C THR A 288 -13.27 -14.61 29.60
N LYS A 289 -13.76 -14.14 28.45
CA LYS A 289 -14.73 -13.04 28.42
C LYS A 289 -16.02 -13.53 29.06
N LYS A 290 -16.24 -13.12 30.32
CA LYS A 290 -17.48 -13.35 31.04
C LYS A 290 -18.64 -12.84 30.18
N VAL A 291 -19.50 -13.74 29.72
CA VAL A 291 -20.68 -13.42 28.89
C VAL A 291 -21.65 -12.61 29.74
N TRP A 292 -22.41 -11.70 29.12
CA TRP A 292 -23.46 -10.93 29.81
C TRP A 292 -24.69 -11.81 29.99
N THR A 293 -25.13 -11.98 31.22
CA THR A 293 -26.40 -12.65 31.54
C THR A 293 -27.59 -11.73 31.27
N ILE A 294 -28.79 -12.30 31.15
CA ILE A 294 -30.03 -11.53 30.94
C ILE A 294 -30.28 -10.60 32.15
N GLU A 295 -30.07 -11.09 33.37
CA GLU A 295 -30.22 -10.30 34.60
C GLU A 295 -29.26 -9.10 34.66
N GLU A 296 -28.00 -9.26 34.25
CA GLU A 296 -27.04 -8.15 34.18
C GLU A 296 -27.45 -7.10 33.13
N ILE A 297 -28.10 -7.52 32.04
CA ILE A 297 -28.59 -6.61 31.00
C ILE A 297 -29.79 -5.82 31.51
N GLU A 298 -30.74 -6.46 32.18
CA GLU A 298 -31.90 -5.77 32.75
C GLU A 298 -31.48 -4.80 33.88
N LYS A 299 -30.58 -5.21 34.78
CA LYS A 299 -30.01 -4.29 35.78
C LYS A 299 -29.29 -3.10 35.15
N LEU A 300 -28.56 -3.29 34.04
CA LEU A 300 -27.90 -2.18 33.34
C LEU A 300 -28.92 -1.21 32.73
N LYS A 301 -30.03 -1.70 32.17
CA LYS A 301 -31.10 -0.84 31.66
C LYS A 301 -31.74 -0.04 32.79
N ASP A 302 -32.04 -0.70 33.91
CA ASP A 302 -32.65 -0.08 35.08
C ASP A 302 -31.77 1.06 35.65
N LEU A 303 -30.47 0.81 35.83
CA LEU A 303 -29.50 1.81 36.30
C LEU A 303 -29.43 3.04 35.38
N ILE A 304 -29.59 2.87 34.06
CA ILE A 304 -29.54 3.99 33.11
C ILE A 304 -30.86 4.76 33.08
N THR A 305 -31.99 4.07 33.21
CA THR A 305 -33.32 4.68 33.16
C THR A 305 -33.63 5.44 34.45
N ASN A 306 -33.26 4.87 35.61
CA ASN A 306 -33.68 5.39 36.91
C ASN A 306 -32.63 6.26 37.61
N SER A 307 -31.38 6.30 37.12
CA SER A 307 -30.33 7.13 37.72
C SER A 307 -29.77 8.16 36.75
N THR A 308 -29.90 9.45 37.10
CA THR A 308 -29.45 10.57 36.26
C THR A 308 -27.94 10.80 36.32
N ASP A 309 -27.25 10.32 37.35
CA ASP A 309 -25.86 10.72 37.65
C ASP A 309 -24.85 9.56 37.77
N LEU A 310 -25.23 8.35 37.34
CA LEU A 310 -24.31 7.22 37.34
C LEU A 310 -23.35 7.27 36.15
N THR A 311 -22.05 7.25 36.44
CA THR A 311 -21.00 7.10 35.44
C THR A 311 -20.80 5.64 35.06
N ASP A 312 -20.15 5.38 33.91
CA ASP A 312 -19.79 4.03 33.47
C ASP A 312 -18.96 3.29 34.55
N GLU A 313 -18.16 4.02 35.33
CA GLU A 313 -17.34 3.50 36.43
C GLU A 313 -18.18 3.01 37.60
N LYS A 314 -19.16 3.81 38.07
CA LYS A 314 -20.05 3.43 39.17
C LYS A 314 -20.94 2.25 38.79
N MET A 315 -21.51 2.27 37.58
CA MET A 315 -22.26 1.13 37.05
C MET A 315 -21.40 -0.13 36.95
N GLY A 316 -20.12 0.03 36.61
CA GLY A 316 -19.16 -1.07 36.56
C GLY A 316 -18.93 -1.71 37.92
N GLN A 317 -18.79 -0.90 38.98
CA GLN A 317 -18.68 -1.39 40.35
C GLN A 317 -19.92 -2.18 40.79
N ILE A 318 -21.13 -1.67 40.50
CA ILE A 318 -22.39 -2.35 40.85
C ILE A 318 -22.52 -3.70 40.15
N LEU A 319 -22.14 -3.78 38.87
CA LEU A 319 -22.30 -4.99 38.06
C LEU A 319 -21.08 -5.93 38.09
N GLY A 320 -20.02 -5.59 38.82
CA GLY A 320 -18.77 -6.34 38.81
C GLY A 320 -18.12 -6.40 37.42
N ARG A 321 -18.23 -5.32 36.64
CA ARG A 321 -17.70 -5.17 35.27
C ARG A 321 -16.80 -3.94 35.17
N SER A 322 -15.87 -3.93 34.21
CA SER A 322 -15.10 -2.72 33.93
C SER A 322 -15.96 -1.64 33.27
N ALA A 323 -15.67 -0.36 33.54
CA ALA A 323 -16.35 0.79 32.92
C ALA A 323 -16.37 0.70 31.38
N LYS A 324 -15.27 0.19 30.80
CA LYS A 324 -15.16 -0.06 29.35
C LYS A 324 -16.17 -1.11 28.86
N SER A 325 -16.40 -2.17 29.63
CA SER A 325 -17.41 -3.20 29.33
C SER A 325 -18.82 -2.62 29.41
N ILE A 326 -19.11 -1.81 30.44
CA ILE A 326 -20.40 -1.09 30.58
C ILE A 326 -20.64 -0.21 29.35
N ARG A 327 -19.69 0.67 29.02
CA ARG A 327 -19.81 1.59 27.87
C ARG A 327 -20.06 0.86 26.57
N HIS A 328 -19.33 -0.22 26.31
CA HIS A 328 -19.47 -1.00 25.09
C HIS A 328 -20.86 -1.67 25.02
N LYS A 329 -21.30 -2.32 26.11
CA LYS A 329 -22.60 -2.98 26.15
C LYS A 329 -23.75 -1.98 26.05
N ARG A 330 -23.67 -0.85 26.76
CA ARG A 330 -24.61 0.27 26.67
C ARG A 330 -24.75 0.78 25.24
N THR A 331 -23.62 0.96 24.53
CA THR A 331 -23.61 1.39 23.13
C THR A 331 -24.25 0.35 22.20
N GLN A 332 -23.97 -0.94 22.43
CA GLN A 332 -24.61 -2.03 21.67
C GLN A 332 -26.12 -2.08 21.87
N LEU A 333 -26.61 -1.73 23.06
CA LEU A 333 -28.04 -1.68 23.39
C LEU A 333 -28.72 -0.37 22.99
N GLY A 334 -27.99 0.61 22.44
CA GLY A 334 -28.55 1.90 22.04
C GLY A 334 -28.95 2.84 23.18
N LEU A 335 -28.51 2.57 24.41
CA LEU A 335 -28.88 3.34 25.60
C LEU A 335 -28.02 4.61 25.73
N LYS A 336 -28.64 5.79 25.89
CA LYS A 336 -27.93 7.09 26.04
C LYS A 336 -27.94 7.53 27.50
N ILE A 337 -26.79 7.97 28.02
CA ILE A 337 -26.72 8.66 29.33
C ILE A 337 -27.20 10.09 29.11
N ASN A 338 -28.06 10.61 29.99
CA ASN A 338 -28.49 12.00 29.94
C ASN A 338 -27.32 12.92 30.30
N VAL A 339 -26.73 13.59 29.31
CA VAL A 339 -25.46 14.34 29.44
C VAL A 339 -25.65 15.73 30.07
N MET A 340 -26.89 16.13 30.35
CA MET A 340 -27.22 17.48 30.85
C MET A 340 -26.54 17.83 32.19
N SER A 341 -26.17 16.86 33.04
CA SER A 341 -25.44 17.13 34.28
C SER A 341 -23.95 17.44 34.10
N ARG A 342 -23.33 17.09 32.95
CA ARG A 342 -21.89 17.29 32.70
C ARG A 342 -21.50 18.67 32.18
N LEU A 343 -22.43 19.42 31.60
CA LEU A 343 -22.13 20.71 30.95
C LEU A 343 -22.08 21.90 31.93
N LYS A 344 -22.59 21.76 33.16
CA LYS A 344 -22.58 22.85 34.15
C LYS A 344 -21.22 23.10 34.82
N ALA A 345 -20.21 22.26 34.60
CA ALA A 345 -18.97 22.25 35.40
C ALA A 345 -17.70 22.82 34.72
N LYS A 346 -17.76 23.34 33.49
CA LYS A 346 -16.56 23.92 32.83
C LYS A 346 -16.86 25.19 32.04
N LYS A 347 -16.59 26.37 32.64
CA LYS A 347 -16.34 27.61 31.89
C LYS A 347 -14.93 27.56 31.27
N PRO A 348 -14.71 27.87 29.98
CA PRO A 348 -13.38 27.98 29.40
C PRO A 348 -12.83 29.42 29.49
N SER A 349 -11.55 29.55 29.83
CA SER A 349 -10.76 30.79 29.84
C SER A 349 -10.24 31.16 28.44
N TRP A 350 -10.36 32.44 28.07
CA TRP A 350 -10.15 33.04 26.74
C TRP A 350 -8.78 33.73 26.39
N PRO A 351 -7.65 33.61 27.12
CA PRO A 351 -6.45 34.42 26.80
C PRO A 351 -5.76 34.13 25.44
N TYR A 352 -5.71 32.87 25.01
CA TYR A 352 -4.75 32.43 23.97
C TYR A 352 -5.03 32.93 22.53
N VAL A 353 -6.27 33.31 22.23
CA VAL A 353 -6.68 33.69 20.86
C VAL A 353 -6.36 35.15 20.56
N LEU A 354 -6.37 36.00 21.58
CA LEU A 354 -6.07 37.43 21.44
C LEU A 354 -4.57 37.67 21.21
N ASP A 355 -3.71 36.86 21.83
CA ASP A 355 -2.25 36.96 21.68
C ASP A 355 -1.80 36.64 20.24
N GLU A 356 -2.38 35.62 19.58
CA GLU A 356 -2.04 35.27 18.19
C GLU A 356 -2.51 36.30 17.17
N ILE A 357 -3.69 36.90 17.38
CA ILE A 357 -4.20 37.96 16.51
C ILE A 357 -3.28 39.20 16.59
N THR A 358 -2.84 39.55 17.79
CA THR A 358 -1.92 40.67 18.04
C THR A 358 -0.55 40.44 17.39
N LEU A 359 -0.06 39.19 17.39
CA LEU A 359 1.19 38.81 16.72
C LEU A 359 1.09 38.98 15.20
N ILE A 360 -0.02 38.58 14.60
CA ILE A 360 -0.27 38.71 13.15
C ILE A 360 -0.38 40.19 12.74
N GLU A 361 -0.96 41.04 13.60
CA GLU A 361 -1.00 42.50 13.37
C GLU A 361 0.40 43.11 13.26
N GLY A 362 1.33 42.69 14.12
CA GLY A 362 2.72 43.15 14.07
C GLY A 362 3.46 42.81 12.77
N TYR A 363 3.06 41.75 12.06
CA TYR A 363 3.65 41.37 10.78
C TYR A 363 3.08 42.14 9.58
N LEU A 364 1.86 42.69 9.71
CA LEU A 364 1.12 43.30 8.60
C LEU A 364 1.14 44.84 8.61
N THR A 365 1.68 45.46 9.65
CA THR A 365 1.84 46.92 9.73
C THR A 365 2.80 47.49 8.67
N ASN A 366 3.62 46.65 8.02
CA ASN A 366 4.55 47.03 6.96
C ASN A 366 4.10 46.62 5.53
N THR A 367 2.86 46.15 5.34
CA THR A 367 2.36 45.75 4.01
C THR A 367 1.24 46.66 3.50
N SER A 368 0.85 46.47 2.23
CA SER A 368 0.00 47.40 1.46
C SER A 368 -1.42 47.56 2.02
N VAL A 369 -2.12 48.63 1.62
CA VAL A 369 -3.49 48.97 2.06
C VAL A 369 -4.50 47.83 1.86
N TRP A 370 -4.26 46.93 0.89
CA TRP A 370 -5.13 45.77 0.64
C TRP A 370 -5.13 44.72 1.78
N ASP A 371 -4.04 44.60 2.53
CA ASP A 371 -3.89 43.57 3.58
C ASP A 371 -4.63 43.93 4.88
N LYS A 372 -4.87 45.22 5.13
CA LYS A 372 -5.58 45.70 6.33
C LYS A 372 -7.08 45.40 6.28
N ASN A 373 -7.70 45.49 5.10
CA ASN A 373 -9.13 45.22 4.93
C ASN A 373 -9.46 43.73 5.12
N LEU A 374 -8.59 42.84 4.61
CA LEU A 374 -8.73 41.39 4.81
C LEU A 374 -8.64 41.02 6.30
N LEU A 375 -7.78 41.69 7.07
CA LEU A 375 -7.65 41.45 8.50
C LEU A 375 -8.89 41.88 9.29
N ILE A 376 -9.48 43.02 8.94
CA ILE A 376 -10.73 43.52 9.53
C ILE A 376 -11.87 42.54 9.24
N GLU A 377 -11.95 42.00 8.02
CA GLU A 377 -12.95 41.02 7.64
C GLU A 377 -12.80 39.70 8.42
N ILE A 378 -11.58 39.21 8.60
CA ILE A 378 -11.29 38.02 9.41
C ILE A 378 -11.70 38.24 10.89
N LYS A 379 -11.39 39.40 11.48
CA LYS A 379 -11.78 39.74 12.86
C LYS A 379 -13.29 39.72 13.05
N ASN A 380 -14.02 40.33 12.12
CA ASN A 380 -15.49 40.38 12.17
C ASN A 380 -16.11 38.98 12.04
N GLN A 381 -15.53 38.10 11.22
CA GLN A 381 -15.98 36.72 11.09
C GLN A 381 -15.65 35.86 12.33
N VAL A 382 -14.51 36.09 12.99
CA VAL A 382 -14.09 35.29 14.17
C VAL A 382 -14.90 35.65 15.42
N ASN A 383 -15.25 36.93 15.61
CA ASN A 383 -16.01 37.40 16.78
C ASN A 383 -17.46 36.87 16.85
N GLY A 384 -18.01 36.35 15.75
CA GLY A 384 -19.36 35.78 15.69
C GLY A 384 -19.46 34.26 15.81
N LEU A 385 -18.36 33.52 15.99
CA LEU A 385 -18.35 32.06 15.82
C LEU A 385 -18.25 31.25 17.13
N ALA A 386 -18.91 30.08 17.15
CA ALA A 386 -18.79 29.12 18.24
C ALA A 386 -17.39 28.46 18.30
N CYS A 387 -16.92 28.16 19.52
CA CYS A 387 -15.54 27.74 19.87
C CYS A 387 -14.89 26.66 18.97
N ASN A 388 -15.67 25.70 18.46
CA ASN A 388 -15.12 24.64 17.59
C ASN A 388 -14.83 25.10 16.15
N LYS A 389 -15.54 26.12 15.65
CA LYS A 389 -15.26 26.72 14.34
C LYS A 389 -14.02 27.63 14.42
N GLN A 390 -13.80 28.28 15.56
CA GLN A 390 -12.63 29.12 15.82
C GLN A 390 -11.32 28.32 15.80
N LYS A 391 -11.29 27.09 16.31
CA LYS A 391 -10.10 26.21 16.23
C LYS A 391 -9.65 25.85 14.82
N ASN A 392 -10.60 25.75 13.88
CA ASN A 392 -10.26 25.49 12.48
C ASN A 392 -9.70 26.75 11.81
N ILE A 393 -10.22 27.92 12.18
CA ILE A 393 -9.70 29.21 11.70
C ILE A 393 -8.27 29.42 12.21
N ILE A 394 -7.97 29.12 13.48
CA ILE A 394 -6.61 29.18 14.04
C ILE A 394 -5.63 28.33 13.22
N ARG A 395 -5.98 27.08 12.89
CA ARG A 395 -5.13 26.23 12.04
C ARG A 395 -4.95 26.77 10.62
N SER A 396 -5.99 27.38 10.06
CA SER A 396 -5.90 28.04 8.75
C SER A 396 -4.98 29.26 8.80
N LEU A 397 -5.02 30.04 9.88
CA LEU A 397 -4.15 31.19 10.10
C LEU A 397 -2.69 30.78 10.33
N GLU A 398 -2.42 29.70 11.07
CA GLU A 398 -1.07 29.14 11.20
C GLU A 398 -0.51 28.63 9.86
N SER A 399 -1.36 28.03 9.03
CA SER A 399 -0.96 27.58 7.69
C SER A 399 -0.60 28.76 6.78
N ILE A 400 -1.35 29.86 6.86
CA ILE A 400 -1.07 31.11 6.15
C ILE A 400 0.23 31.74 6.67
N ARG A 401 0.44 31.78 7.99
CA ARG A 401 1.67 32.30 8.61
C ARG A 401 2.91 31.53 8.14
N VAL A 402 2.85 30.20 8.11
CA VAL A 402 3.95 29.35 7.61
C VAL A 402 4.21 29.63 6.13
N TYR A 403 3.16 29.76 5.32
CA TYR A 403 3.29 30.09 3.90
C TYR A 403 3.96 31.46 3.69
N ILE A 404 3.53 32.49 4.42
CA ILE A 404 4.12 33.84 4.32
C ILE A 404 5.58 33.82 4.76
N SER A 405 5.90 33.18 5.88
CA SER A 405 7.28 33.09 6.40
C SER A 405 8.22 32.38 5.42
N ASN A 406 7.76 31.31 4.77
CA ASN A 406 8.57 30.57 3.80
C ASN A 406 8.81 31.37 2.52
N ASN A 407 7.81 32.11 2.04
CA ASN A 407 7.95 32.91 0.81
C ASN A 407 8.75 34.20 1.03
N PHE A 408 8.71 34.80 2.22
CA PHE A 408 9.54 35.97 2.53
C PHE A 408 11.03 35.63 2.74
N GLN A 409 11.37 34.42 3.19
CA GLN A 409 12.78 33.98 3.27
C GLN A 409 13.44 33.92 1.89
N HIS A 410 12.69 33.63 0.82
CA HIS A 410 13.21 33.63 -0.55
C HIS A 410 13.45 35.04 -1.12
N LEU A 411 12.73 36.06 -0.63
CA LEU A 411 12.92 37.44 -1.08
C LEU A 411 14.11 38.12 -0.38
N LYS A 412 14.42 37.73 0.86
CA LYS A 412 15.60 38.22 1.60
C LYS A 412 16.95 37.75 1.06
N HIS A 413 16.97 36.74 0.19
CA HIS A 413 18.20 36.26 -0.45
C HIS A 413 18.43 36.82 -1.86
N ASN A 414 17.48 37.61 -2.37
CA ASN A 414 17.57 38.24 -3.70
C ASN A 414 17.55 39.78 -3.64
N MET A 415 17.71 40.36 -2.44
CA MET A 415 18.12 41.74 -2.19
C MET A 415 19.43 41.69 -1.41
#